data_AF-D9ZHI9-F1
#
_entry.id   AF-D9ZHI9-F1
#
_cell.length_a   1.000
_cell.length_b   1.000
_cell.length_c   1.000
_cell.angle_alpha   90.00
_cell.angle_beta   90.00
_cell.angle_gamma   90.00
#
_symmetry.space_group_name_H-M   'P 1'
#
loop_
_entity.id
_entity.type
_entity.pdbx_description
1 polymer ?
#
loop_
_entity_poly.entity_id
_entity_poly.type
_entity_poly.pdbx_seq_one_letter_code
_entity_poly.pdbx_strand_id
1 'polypeptide(L)'
;KAPNSRHLVAECSIKESTVFNANGSPRICAIDCGLKLNQIKCFVERGARVDLVPWNHKLDESTFDGLFVSNGPGDPAICQDTVTEIQRVLKNGPKPIFGICLGHQLLATAIGCKTFKMKYGNRGHNLPCIHHGTGRCFMTSQNHGFAVDTDTLPNEWEPLFTNANDSTNE
;
A
#
# COMPACT_ATOMS: atom_id res chain seq x y z
N LYS A 1 6.34 -4.44 26.24
CA LYS A 1 5.09 -4.65 25.44
C LYS A 1 5.50 -4.92 23.99
N ALA A 2 4.85 -5.87 23.32
CA ALA A 2 5.16 -6.16 21.92
C ALA A 2 4.89 -4.91 21.04
N PRO A 3 5.83 -4.48 20.19
CA PRO A 3 5.69 -3.23 19.42
C PRO A 3 4.47 -3.21 18.50
N ASN A 4 3.98 -4.38 18.06
CA ASN A 4 2.80 -4.49 17.20
C ASN A 4 1.48 -4.08 17.86
N SER A 5 1.44 -3.88 19.19
CA SER A 5 0.24 -3.34 19.86
C SER A 5 0.17 -1.80 19.83
N ARG A 6 1.16 -1.14 19.22
CA ARG A 6 1.22 0.32 19.07
C ARG A 6 0.83 0.71 17.66
N HIS A 7 0.32 1.92 17.49
CA HIS A 7 -0.01 2.49 16.18
C HIS A 7 1.26 3.01 15.48
N LEU A 8 2.15 2.11 15.06
CA LEU A 8 3.48 2.45 14.51
C LEU A 8 3.39 3.40 13.30
N VAL A 9 2.35 3.25 12.47
CA VAL A 9 2.07 4.18 11.35
C VAL A 9 1.92 5.62 11.81
N ALA A 10 1.24 5.86 12.94
CA ALA A 10 1.02 7.21 13.46
C ALA A 10 2.31 7.82 14.03
N GLU A 11 3.23 6.95 14.48
CA GLU A 11 4.54 7.38 15.00
C GLU A 11 5.48 7.79 13.86
N CYS A 12 5.46 7.10 12.72
CA CYS A 12 6.37 7.37 11.59
C CYS A 12 5.82 8.30 10.52
N SER A 13 4.50 8.42 10.37
CA SER A 13 3.88 9.32 9.39
C SER A 13 4.27 10.78 9.64
N ILE A 14 4.45 11.53 8.55
CA ILE A 14 4.52 12.99 8.56
C ILE A 14 3.34 13.61 9.30
N LYS A 15 3.55 14.82 9.82
CA LYS A 15 2.53 15.59 10.56
C LYS A 15 1.88 16.68 9.70
N GLU A 16 2.60 17.18 8.70
CA GLU A 16 2.15 18.24 7.81
C GLU A 16 2.32 17.81 6.36
N SER A 17 1.31 18.05 5.53
CA SER A 17 1.33 17.67 4.13
C SER A 17 2.43 18.41 3.37
N THR A 18 3.05 17.72 2.41
CA THR A 18 4.15 18.26 1.60
C THR A 18 3.92 17.96 0.12
N VAL A 19 4.21 18.93 -0.76
CA VAL A 19 4.07 18.78 -2.21
C VAL A 19 5.43 18.62 -2.86
N PHE A 20 5.58 17.60 -3.71
CA PHE A 20 6.75 17.37 -4.55
C PHE A 20 6.36 17.54 -6.02
N ASN A 21 7.25 18.18 -6.79
CA ASN A 21 7.03 18.46 -8.21
C ASN A 21 5.67 19.18 -8.46
N ALA A 22 5.50 20.37 -7.88
CA ALA A 22 4.21 21.09 -7.83
C ALA A 22 3.55 21.36 -9.20
N ASN A 23 4.35 21.43 -10.27
CA ASN A 23 3.89 21.64 -11.65
C ASN A 23 3.75 20.32 -12.45
N GLY A 24 3.99 19.18 -11.80
CA GLY A 24 3.93 17.86 -12.42
C GLY A 24 2.51 17.37 -12.69
N SER A 25 2.41 16.32 -13.51
CA SER A 25 1.18 15.64 -13.86
C SER A 25 1.47 14.17 -14.18
N PRO A 26 0.60 13.21 -13.77
CA PRO A 26 -0.65 13.41 -13.03
C PRO A 26 -0.43 13.83 -11.57
N ARG A 27 -1.50 14.28 -10.89
CA ARG A 27 -1.50 14.60 -9.46
C ARG A 27 -1.82 13.36 -8.62
N ILE A 28 -0.85 12.91 -7.84
CA ILE A 28 -0.95 11.72 -6.99
C ILE A 28 -1.06 12.17 -5.53
N CYS A 29 -2.14 11.78 -4.87
CA CYS A 29 -2.24 11.88 -3.41
C CYS A 29 -1.54 10.66 -2.80
N ALA A 30 -0.49 10.87 -2.01
CA ALA A 30 0.29 9.82 -1.38
C ALA A 30 0.05 9.81 0.13
N ILE A 31 -0.57 8.75 0.66
CA ILE A 31 -0.76 8.56 2.09
C ILE A 31 0.54 8.02 2.69
N ASP A 32 1.13 8.77 3.61
CA ASP A 32 2.33 8.35 4.34
C ASP A 32 1.97 7.41 5.50
N CYS A 33 2.31 6.14 5.34
CA CYS A 33 2.19 5.13 6.37
C CYS A 33 3.54 4.75 6.98
N GLY A 34 4.61 5.51 6.73
CA GLY A 34 6.00 5.11 6.94
C GLY A 34 6.78 4.95 5.64
N LEU A 35 6.50 5.85 4.68
CA LEU A 35 6.96 5.84 3.31
C LEU A 35 8.48 5.82 3.21
N LYS A 36 9.00 5.02 2.26
CA LYS A 36 10.38 5.11 1.80
C LYS A 36 10.51 6.21 0.74
N LEU A 37 11.44 7.15 0.93
CA LEU A 37 11.66 8.30 0.03
C LEU A 37 11.80 7.94 -1.46
N ASN A 38 12.31 6.74 -1.78
CA ASN A 38 12.45 6.31 -3.17
C ASN A 38 11.10 6.19 -3.91
N GLN A 39 9.99 5.95 -3.20
CA GLN A 39 8.65 5.91 -3.80
C GLN A 39 8.28 7.28 -4.40
N ILE A 40 8.52 8.36 -3.65
CA ILE A 40 8.31 9.74 -4.13
C ILE A 40 9.24 10.03 -5.31
N LYS A 41 10.52 9.68 -5.20
CA LYS A 41 11.49 9.89 -6.29
C LYS A 41 11.03 9.23 -7.59
N CYS A 42 10.59 7.98 -7.54
CA CYS A 42 10.12 7.26 -8.72
C CYS A 42 8.90 7.94 -9.38
N PHE A 43 7.97 8.51 -8.61
CA PHE A 43 6.84 9.26 -9.18
C PHE A 43 7.27 10.58 -9.80
N VAL A 44 8.10 11.35 -9.09
CA VAL A 44 8.60 12.65 -9.57
C VAL A 44 9.43 12.49 -10.84
N GLU A 45 10.29 11.46 -10.92
CA GLU A 45 11.08 11.13 -12.12
C GLU A 45 10.21 10.78 -13.33
N ARG A 46 8.98 10.30 -13.10
CA ARG A 46 7.98 10.02 -14.15
C ARG A 46 7.11 11.25 -14.48
N GLY A 47 7.42 12.41 -13.90
CA GLY A 47 6.73 13.67 -14.15
C GLY A 47 5.53 13.95 -13.25
N ALA A 48 5.17 13.03 -12.35
CA ALA A 48 3.99 13.19 -11.50
C ALA A 48 4.20 14.26 -10.42
N ARG A 49 3.13 14.99 -10.08
CA ARG A 49 3.04 15.78 -8.86
C ARG A 49 2.65 14.85 -7.72
N VAL A 50 3.35 14.91 -6.59
CA VAL A 50 3.04 14.07 -5.42
C VAL A 50 2.68 14.95 -4.24
N ASP A 51 1.43 14.86 -3.81
CA ASP A 51 0.94 15.49 -2.59
C ASP A 51 0.99 14.44 -1.47
N LEU A 52 2.05 14.50 -0.66
CA LEU A 52 2.25 13.61 0.48
C LEU A 52 1.42 14.09 1.67
N VAL A 53 0.57 13.22 2.21
CA VAL A 53 -0.35 13.53 3.31
C VAL A 53 -0.20 12.56 4.47
N PRO A 54 -0.53 12.98 5.72
CA PRO A 54 -0.49 12.07 6.88
C PRO A 54 -1.41 10.85 6.74
N TRP A 55 -1.09 9.77 7.45
CA TRP A 55 -1.86 8.51 7.44
C TRP A 55 -3.38 8.65 7.69
N ASN A 56 -3.79 9.65 8.46
CA ASN A 56 -5.19 9.93 8.86
C ASN A 56 -5.81 11.09 8.07
N HIS A 57 -5.19 11.49 6.95
CA HIS A 57 -5.70 12.59 6.12
C HIS A 57 -7.07 12.27 5.54
N LYS A 58 -7.98 13.25 5.59
CA LYS A 58 -9.29 13.16 4.95
C LYS A 58 -9.13 13.42 3.46
N LEU A 59 -9.30 12.37 2.65
CA LEU A 59 -9.06 12.47 1.21
C LEU A 59 -10.11 13.38 0.56
N ASP A 60 -9.69 14.15 -0.44
CA ASP A 60 -10.62 14.87 -1.33
C ASP A 60 -10.35 14.41 -2.76
N GLU A 61 -11.23 13.56 -3.26
CA GLU A 61 -11.14 12.93 -4.57
C GLU A 61 -11.15 13.95 -5.72
N SER A 62 -11.68 15.15 -5.51
CA SER A 62 -11.64 16.22 -6.51
C SER A 62 -10.23 16.77 -6.73
N THR A 63 -9.30 16.50 -5.80
CA THR A 63 -7.97 17.11 -5.78
C THR A 63 -6.87 16.25 -6.38
N PHE A 64 -7.10 14.98 -6.72
CA PHE A 64 -6.05 14.11 -7.26
C PHE A 64 -6.56 13.21 -8.38
N ASP A 65 -5.65 12.79 -9.26
CA ASP A 65 -5.93 11.90 -10.38
C ASP A 65 -5.77 10.42 -9.98
N GLY A 66 -4.88 10.13 -9.02
CA GLY A 66 -4.65 8.80 -8.47
C GLY A 66 -4.27 8.82 -7.00
N LEU A 67 -4.52 7.70 -6.31
CA LEU A 67 -4.20 7.49 -4.91
C LEU A 67 -3.04 6.52 -4.77
N PHE A 68 -2.04 6.89 -3.97
CA PHE A 68 -0.94 6.03 -3.59
C PHE A 68 -0.95 5.76 -2.09
N VAL A 69 -0.90 4.49 -1.69
CA VAL A 69 -0.80 4.07 -0.29
C VAL A 69 0.56 3.45 -0.07
N SER A 70 1.38 4.11 0.73
CA SER A 70 2.78 3.76 0.88
C SER A 70 3.03 2.51 1.73
N ASN A 71 4.30 2.09 1.80
CA ASN A 71 4.70 1.07 2.76
C ASN A 71 4.59 1.61 4.20
N GLY A 72 4.64 0.70 5.17
CA GLY A 72 4.65 1.10 6.57
C GLY A 72 4.93 -0.05 7.53
N PRO A 73 5.16 0.25 8.81
CA PRO A 73 5.31 -0.73 9.86
C PRO A 73 3.98 -1.14 10.48
N GLY A 74 3.98 -2.26 11.19
CA GLY A 74 2.87 -2.64 12.08
C GLY A 74 1.83 -3.54 11.43
N ASP A 75 0.66 -3.55 12.06
CA ASP A 75 -0.47 -4.41 11.71
C ASP A 75 -1.52 -3.59 10.93
N PRO A 76 -1.92 -4.01 9.71
CA PRO A 76 -2.94 -3.31 8.94
C PRO A 76 -4.28 -3.18 9.68
N ALA A 77 -4.61 -4.09 10.60
CA ALA A 77 -5.86 -4.04 11.37
C ALA A 77 -5.96 -2.82 12.30
N ILE A 78 -4.86 -2.15 12.62
CA ILE A 78 -4.84 -0.94 13.46
C ILE A 78 -5.14 0.33 12.64
N CYS A 79 -5.00 0.28 11.31
CA CYS A 79 -5.08 1.45 10.43
C CYS A 79 -6.51 1.68 9.87
N GLN A 80 -7.53 1.54 10.71
CA GLN A 80 -8.94 1.56 10.29
C GLN A 80 -9.37 2.88 9.64
N ASP A 81 -8.83 4.01 10.10
CA ASP A 81 -9.13 5.33 9.50
C ASP A 81 -8.66 5.38 8.04
N THR A 82 -7.44 4.93 7.76
CA THR A 82 -6.90 4.87 6.40
C THR A 82 -7.70 3.92 5.52
N VAL A 83 -8.06 2.74 6.04
CA VAL A 83 -8.92 1.77 5.31
C VAL A 83 -10.26 2.40 4.94
N THR A 84 -10.87 3.15 5.86
CA THR A 84 -12.17 3.81 5.64
C THR A 84 -12.09 4.86 4.52
N GLU A 85 -11.01 5.64 4.47
CA GLU A 85 -10.81 6.61 3.38
C GLU A 85 -10.57 5.90 2.03
N ILE A 86 -9.80 4.80 2.00
CA ILE A 86 -9.59 3.99 0.77
C ILE A 86 -10.92 3.41 0.28
N GLN A 87 -11.74 2.85 1.18
CA GLN A 87 -13.06 2.33 0.87
C GLN A 87 -13.96 3.38 0.23
N ARG A 88 -13.91 4.62 0.73
CA ARG A 88 -14.68 5.73 0.16
C ARG A 88 -14.25 6.04 -1.27
N VAL A 89 -12.94 6.11 -1.54
CA VAL A 89 -12.40 6.35 -2.89
C VAL A 89 -12.80 5.22 -3.85
N LEU A 90 -12.67 3.96 -3.43
CA LEU A 90 -13.08 2.80 -4.23
C LEU A 90 -14.57 2.84 -4.61
N LYS A 91 -15.44 3.29 -3.70
CA LYS A 91 -16.89 3.36 -3.92
C LYS A 91 -17.29 4.49 -4.86
N ASN A 92 -16.56 5.61 -4.83
CA ASN A 92 -16.97 6.85 -5.46
C ASN A 92 -16.56 6.98 -6.93
N GLY A 93 -15.59 6.20 -7.41
CA GLY A 93 -15.26 6.23 -8.83
C GLY A 93 -14.01 5.46 -9.26
N PRO A 94 -13.69 5.50 -10.56
CA PRO A 94 -12.65 4.67 -11.18
C PRO A 94 -11.23 5.23 -11.01
N LYS A 95 -10.94 5.95 -9.92
CA LYS A 95 -9.60 6.53 -9.72
C LYS A 95 -8.57 5.41 -9.50
N PRO A 96 -7.43 5.42 -10.20
CA PRO A 96 -6.38 4.43 -9.96
C PRO A 96 -5.86 4.50 -8.52
N ILE A 97 -5.78 3.33 -7.86
CA ILE A 97 -5.21 3.19 -6.53
C ILE A 97 -4.03 2.22 -6.60
N PHE A 98 -2.89 2.63 -6.05
CA PHE A 98 -1.69 1.79 -5.99
C PHE A 98 -1.18 1.69 -4.56
N GLY A 99 -1.14 0.47 -4.02
CA GLY A 99 -0.65 0.16 -2.68
C GLY A 99 0.67 -0.62 -2.69
N ILE A 100 1.62 -0.26 -1.83
CA ILE A 100 2.90 -1.01 -1.68
C ILE A 100 3.02 -1.56 -0.26
N CYS A 101 3.32 -2.86 -0.12
CA CYS A 101 3.56 -3.52 1.17
C CYS A 101 2.36 -3.32 2.12
N LEU A 102 2.48 -2.49 3.17
CA LEU A 102 1.34 -2.14 4.03
C LEU A 102 0.20 -1.55 3.20
N GLY A 103 0.47 -0.68 2.23
CA GLY A 103 -0.57 -0.12 1.37
C GLY A 103 -1.33 -1.16 0.54
N HIS A 104 -0.66 -2.24 0.12
CA HIS A 104 -1.33 -3.38 -0.51
C HIS A 104 -2.27 -4.09 0.48
N GLN A 105 -1.82 -4.32 1.72
CA GLN A 105 -2.64 -4.93 2.77
C GLN A 105 -3.85 -4.07 3.16
N LEU A 106 -3.67 -2.73 3.23
CA LEU A 106 -4.76 -1.80 3.54
C LEU A 106 -5.79 -1.74 2.39
N LEU A 107 -5.33 -1.79 1.14
CA LEU A 107 -6.21 -1.88 -0.02
C LEU A 107 -7.00 -3.19 -0.03
N ALA A 108 -6.34 -4.32 0.24
CA ALA A 108 -7.01 -5.62 0.37
C ALA A 108 -8.04 -5.62 1.52
N THR A 109 -7.68 -5.01 2.66
CA THR A 109 -8.61 -4.87 3.80
C THR A 109 -9.81 -3.99 3.44
N ALA A 110 -9.59 -2.91 2.66
CA ALA A 110 -10.66 -2.04 2.20
C ALA A 110 -11.72 -2.77 1.36
N ILE A 111 -11.31 -3.76 0.56
CA ILE A 111 -12.22 -4.57 -0.26
C ILE A 111 -12.81 -5.77 0.50
N GLY A 112 -12.52 -5.91 1.80
CA GLY A 112 -13.08 -6.95 2.66
C GLY A 112 -12.21 -8.19 2.86
N CYS A 113 -10.97 -8.21 2.37
CA CYS A 113 -10.05 -9.33 2.61
C CYS A 113 -9.58 -9.34 4.06
N LYS A 114 -9.22 -10.54 4.55
CA LYS A 114 -8.52 -10.71 5.81
C LYS A 114 -7.01 -10.66 5.59
N THR A 115 -6.31 -10.23 6.63
CA THR A 115 -4.86 -10.32 6.72
C THR A 115 -4.47 -11.21 7.88
N PHE A 116 -3.32 -11.87 7.78
CA PHE A 116 -2.81 -12.74 8.84
C PHE A 116 -1.32 -12.50 9.08
N LYS A 117 -0.90 -12.74 10.33
CA LYS A 117 0.50 -12.64 10.71
C LYS A 117 1.25 -13.90 10.25
N MET A 118 2.30 -13.71 9.47
CA MET A 118 3.17 -14.78 8.99
C MET A 118 4.07 -15.29 10.13
N LYS A 119 4.41 -16.59 10.09
CA LYS A 119 5.30 -17.20 11.09
C LYS A 119 6.71 -16.59 11.06
N TYR A 120 7.28 -16.46 9.85
CA TYR A 120 8.61 -15.90 9.65
C TYR A 120 8.57 -14.56 8.91
N GLY A 121 7.57 -14.31 8.06
CA GLY A 121 7.48 -13.11 7.22
C GLY A 121 8.51 -13.10 6.09
N ASN A 122 8.26 -12.30 5.05
CA ASN A 122 9.18 -12.20 3.92
C ASN A 122 10.08 -10.98 4.07
N ARG A 123 11.38 -11.21 4.26
CA ARG A 123 12.40 -10.20 4.52
C ARG A 123 13.67 -10.49 3.76
N GLY A 124 13.95 -9.70 2.72
CA GLY A 124 15.14 -9.89 1.91
C GLY A 124 15.08 -9.11 0.59
N HIS A 125 16.11 -9.34 -0.24
CA HIS A 125 16.26 -8.72 -1.56
C HIS A 125 16.19 -9.76 -2.70
N ASN A 126 15.84 -11.00 -2.37
CA ASN A 126 15.90 -12.15 -3.25
C ASN A 126 14.60 -12.99 -3.18
N LEU A 127 13.44 -12.34 -3.02
CA LEU A 127 12.17 -13.02 -2.91
C LEU A 127 11.55 -13.18 -4.31
N PRO A 128 11.33 -14.41 -4.80
CA PRO A 128 10.77 -14.65 -6.12
C PRO A 128 9.24 -14.46 -6.11
N CYS A 129 8.73 -13.60 -6.99
CA CYS A 129 7.29 -13.40 -7.21
C CYS A 129 6.90 -13.78 -8.64
N ILE A 130 5.89 -14.63 -8.77
CA ILE A 130 5.30 -15.02 -10.04
C ILE A 130 4.20 -14.03 -10.38
N HIS A 131 4.26 -13.44 -11.58
CA HIS A 131 3.24 -12.56 -12.11
C HIS A 131 2.17 -13.35 -12.85
N HIS A 132 0.96 -13.38 -12.29
CA HIS A 132 -0.19 -14.04 -12.90
C HIS A 132 -0.53 -13.38 -14.25
N GLY A 133 -1.12 -14.16 -15.16
CA GLY A 133 -1.38 -13.75 -16.54
C GLY A 133 -0.17 -13.76 -17.48
N THR A 134 1.07 -13.63 -16.98
CA THR A 134 2.29 -13.66 -17.82
C THR A 134 3.21 -14.85 -17.58
N GLY A 135 3.13 -15.49 -16.40
CA GLY A 135 4.03 -16.58 -16.01
C GLY A 135 5.47 -16.15 -15.71
N ARG A 136 5.78 -14.85 -15.76
CA ARG A 136 7.12 -14.32 -15.47
C ARG A 136 7.40 -14.35 -13.98
N CYS A 137 8.65 -14.67 -13.62
CA CYS A 137 9.14 -14.58 -12.25
C CYS A 137 10.06 -13.36 -12.09
N PHE A 138 9.88 -12.61 -11.00
CA PHE A 138 10.66 -11.42 -10.66
C PHE A 138 11.33 -11.59 -9.30
N MET A 139 12.59 -11.19 -9.20
CA MET A 139 13.26 -11.07 -7.90
C MET A 139 12.88 -9.74 -7.26
N THR A 140 12.30 -9.79 -6.07
CA THR A 140 11.76 -8.62 -5.37
C THR A 140 12.43 -8.41 -4.02
N SER A 141 12.39 -7.16 -3.56
CA SER A 141 12.76 -6.82 -2.19
C SER A 141 11.50 -6.68 -1.35
N GLN A 142 11.41 -7.51 -0.31
CA GLN A 142 10.27 -7.58 0.58
C GLN A 142 10.69 -7.36 2.02
N ASN A 143 9.79 -6.76 2.80
CA ASN A 143 9.96 -6.59 4.24
C ASN A 143 8.59 -6.47 4.92
N HIS A 144 7.86 -7.58 5.02
CA HIS A 144 6.57 -7.64 5.70
C HIS A 144 6.44 -8.89 6.56
N GLY A 145 5.66 -8.77 7.65
CA GLY A 145 5.33 -9.88 8.54
C GLY A 145 3.86 -10.29 8.49
N PHE A 146 3.09 -9.67 7.60
CA PHE A 146 1.67 -9.93 7.38
C PHE A 146 1.45 -10.21 5.90
N ALA A 147 0.45 -11.02 5.58
CA ALA A 147 0.04 -11.32 4.21
C ALA A 147 -1.49 -11.24 4.10
N VAL A 148 -1.97 -11.07 2.87
CA VAL A 148 -3.39 -11.09 2.53
C VAL A 148 -3.83 -12.54 2.34
N ASP A 149 -5.00 -12.88 2.87
CA ASP A 149 -5.65 -14.17 2.67
C ASP A 149 -6.47 -14.15 1.37
N THR A 150 -5.95 -14.78 0.31
CA THR A 150 -6.59 -14.81 -1.01
C THR A 150 -7.89 -15.59 -1.04
N ASP A 151 -8.14 -16.47 -0.07
CA ASP A 151 -9.41 -17.20 0.02
C ASP A 151 -10.57 -16.27 0.44
N THR A 152 -10.24 -15.06 0.91
CA THR A 152 -11.21 -14.03 1.29
C THR A 152 -11.41 -12.95 0.24
N LEU A 153 -10.79 -13.12 -0.93
CA LEU A 153 -10.86 -12.16 -2.04
C LEU A 153 -12.28 -12.14 -2.63
N PRO A 154 -12.92 -10.98 -2.80
CA PRO A 154 -14.18 -10.89 -3.52
C PRO A 154 -13.99 -11.26 -4.99
N ASN A 155 -15.05 -11.79 -5.63
CA ASN A 155 -15.02 -12.27 -7.01
C ASN A 155 -14.51 -11.25 -8.06
N GLU A 156 -14.59 -9.95 -7.76
CA GLU A 156 -14.28 -8.89 -8.72
C GLU A 156 -12.79 -8.50 -8.66
N TRP A 157 -12.02 -9.22 -7.84
CA TRP A 157 -10.60 -9.01 -7.60
C TRP A 157 -9.85 -10.30 -7.88
N GLU A 158 -8.59 -10.18 -8.28
CA GLU A 158 -7.70 -11.31 -8.52
C GLU A 158 -6.31 -11.08 -7.92
N PRO A 159 -5.60 -12.13 -7.50
CA PRO A 159 -4.21 -12.01 -7.10
C PRO A 159 -3.33 -11.70 -8.31
N LEU A 160 -2.52 -10.64 -8.22
CA LEU A 160 -1.61 -10.25 -9.30
C LEU A 160 -0.24 -10.95 -9.19
N PHE A 161 0.31 -11.05 -7.98
CA PHE A 161 1.54 -11.79 -7.72
C PHE A 161 1.37 -12.82 -6.60
N THR A 162 2.20 -13.87 -6.68
CA THR A 162 2.34 -14.89 -5.65
C THR A 162 3.81 -15.21 -5.42
N ASN A 163 4.20 -15.32 -4.16
CA ASN A 163 5.54 -15.74 -3.78
C ASN A 163 5.80 -17.19 -4.21
N ALA A 164 6.88 -17.43 -4.95
CA ALA A 164 7.19 -18.76 -5.46
C ALA A 164 7.68 -19.74 -4.38
N ASN A 165 8.13 -19.24 -3.22
CA ASN A 165 8.68 -20.07 -2.15
C ASN A 165 7.60 -20.61 -1.21
N ASP A 166 6.60 -19.79 -0.85
CA ASP A 166 5.62 -20.11 0.20
C ASP A 166 4.16 -19.90 -0.24
N SER A 167 3.92 -19.53 -1.49
CA SER A 167 2.59 -19.30 -2.08
C SER A 167 1.78 -18.18 -1.43
N THR A 168 2.38 -17.30 -0.63
CA THR A 168 1.65 -16.14 -0.10
C THR A 168 1.41 -15.09 -1.19
N ASN A 169 0.34 -14.31 -1.04
CA ASN A 169 0.02 -13.22 -1.94
C ASN A 169 1.03 -12.07 -1.83
N GLU A 170 1.33 -11.46 -2.98
CA GLU A 170 2.31 -10.39 -3.17
C GLU A 170 1.74 -9.29 -4.10
#